data_AF-A0A432GFG5-F1
#
_entry.id   AF-A0A432GFG5-F1
#
_cell.length_a   1.000
_cell.length_b   1.000
_cell.length_c   1.000
_cell.angle_alpha   90.00
_cell.angle_beta   90.00
_cell.angle_gamma   90.00
#
_symmetry.space_group_name_H-M   'P 1'
#
loop_
_entity.id
_entity.type
_entity.pdbx_description
1 polymer ?
#
loop_
_entity_poly.entity_id
_entity_poly.type
_entity_poly.pdbx_seq_one_letter_code
_entity_poly.pdbx_strand_id
1 'polypeptide(L)'
;GFLIDKSGIIVTNYHVVENASKLVVTLADNSQWPGKLVGADPNNDLAIVRIKAPADSYDILEFSHSNNIVVGQKVLALGNPFGLRQTLTTGIISALGRTIAAKNGRKIKGIIQTDAAINPGNSGGPLLDSEGKVIGINTAIIGSAGSVGIGFAVPSNTALRILPDLLKYGYVRRPWLGIEPIPTVYLRRIGIDVPEGLLIKRVVKGASADQAGLRGASRTVKVGRYQVPWGGDIITHINKIPITTMEDLAQQIETRKAGEEITIHYIRNDRVLSVTVELVLRPRS
;
A
#
# COMPACT_ATOMS: atom_id res chain seq x y z
N GLY A 1 -8.23 15.16 -5.83
CA GLY A 1 -9.01 14.69 -4.67
C GLY A 1 -10.48 14.70 -5.02
N PHE A 2 -11.30 14.00 -4.24
CA PHE A 2 -12.76 14.07 -4.32
C PHE A 2 -13.37 13.96 -2.92
N LEU A 3 -14.54 14.57 -2.72
CA LEU A 3 -15.26 14.54 -1.45
C LEU A 3 -16.04 13.24 -1.30
N ILE A 4 -16.05 12.68 -0.10
CA ILE A 4 -16.73 11.40 0.19
C ILE A 4 -17.83 11.53 1.24
N ASP A 5 -17.92 12.69 1.92
CA ASP A 5 -18.99 12.97 2.87
C ASP A 5 -19.24 14.49 3.00
N LYS A 6 -20.40 14.82 3.60
CA LYS A 6 -20.82 16.21 3.85
C LYS A 6 -20.07 16.88 5.00
N SER A 7 -19.16 16.19 5.70
CA SER A 7 -18.29 16.78 6.72
C SER A 7 -16.99 17.37 6.15
N GLY A 8 -16.82 17.30 4.82
CA GLY A 8 -15.69 17.89 4.10
C GLY A 8 -14.49 16.97 4.00
N ILE A 9 -14.68 15.64 4.12
CA ILE A 9 -13.61 14.66 3.94
C ILE A 9 -13.30 14.45 2.46
N ILE A 10 -12.02 14.55 2.13
CA ILE A 10 -11.46 14.38 0.80
C ILE A 10 -10.50 13.20 0.79
N VAL A 11 -10.66 12.31 -0.18
CA VAL A 11 -9.67 11.27 -0.50
C VAL A 11 -8.77 11.78 -1.63
N THR A 12 -7.46 11.57 -1.47
CA THR A 12 -6.46 11.88 -2.50
C THR A 12 -5.24 10.97 -2.34
N ASN A 13 -4.21 11.14 -3.18
CA ASN A 13 -2.97 10.39 -3.01
C ASN A 13 -2.07 11.01 -1.96
N TYR A 14 -1.25 10.18 -1.32
CA TYR A 14 -0.24 10.64 -0.38
C TYR A 14 0.79 11.54 -1.07
N HIS A 15 1.29 11.16 -2.24
CA HIS A 15 2.30 11.96 -2.94
C HIS A 15 1.80 13.36 -3.39
N VAL A 16 0.48 13.59 -3.42
CA VAL A 16 -0.11 14.91 -3.72
C VAL A 16 0.02 15.86 -2.54
N VAL A 17 0.03 15.33 -1.32
CA VAL A 17 0.11 16.11 -0.07
C VAL A 17 1.46 15.99 0.62
N GLU A 18 2.33 15.12 0.13
CA GLU A 18 3.66 14.87 0.67
C GLU A 18 4.49 16.17 0.69
N ASN A 19 5.11 16.46 1.84
CA ASN A 19 5.91 17.67 2.09
C ASN A 19 5.17 19.01 1.92
N ALA A 20 3.85 19.02 1.82
CA ALA A 20 3.08 20.26 1.73
C ALA A 20 3.10 21.02 3.07
N SER A 21 3.63 22.24 3.07
CA SER A 21 3.57 23.15 4.23
C SER A 21 2.18 23.78 4.40
N LYS A 22 1.43 23.93 3.30
CA LYS A 22 0.08 24.46 3.26
C LYS A 22 -0.73 23.70 2.20
N LEU A 23 -1.95 23.31 2.57
CA LEU A 23 -2.91 22.71 1.64
C LEU A 23 -4.07 23.68 1.42
N VAL A 24 -4.43 23.89 0.16
CA VAL A 24 -5.61 24.65 -0.25
C VAL A 24 -6.41 23.77 -1.22
N VAL A 25 -7.69 23.62 -0.95
CA VAL A 25 -8.62 22.89 -1.81
C VAL A 25 -9.48 23.91 -2.51
N THR A 26 -9.56 23.80 -3.83
CA THR A 26 -10.47 24.60 -4.66
C THR A 26 -11.66 23.72 -5.06
N LEU A 27 -12.87 24.16 -4.73
CA LEU A 27 -14.11 23.46 -5.10
C LEU A 27 -14.54 23.82 -6.53
N ALA A 28 -15.57 23.13 -7.04
CA ALA A 28 -16.08 23.33 -8.41
C ALA A 28 -16.61 24.75 -8.65
N ASP A 29 -17.12 25.42 -7.61
CA ASP A 29 -17.56 26.82 -7.62
C ASP A 29 -16.40 27.85 -7.55
N ASN A 30 -15.15 27.39 -7.53
CA ASN A 30 -13.91 28.16 -7.33
C ASN A 30 -13.68 28.71 -5.91
N SER A 31 -14.54 28.39 -4.95
CA SER A 31 -14.25 28.71 -3.56
C SER A 31 -13.00 27.96 -3.08
N GLN A 32 -12.16 28.65 -2.30
CA GLN A 32 -10.91 28.09 -1.78
C GLN A 32 -10.99 27.90 -0.28
N TRP A 33 -10.58 26.72 0.17
CA TRP A 33 -10.68 26.32 1.56
C TRP A 33 -9.34 25.77 2.06
N PRO A 34 -8.87 26.20 3.24
CA PRO A 34 -7.72 25.57 3.88
C PRO A 34 -7.96 24.07 4.09
N GLY A 35 -7.06 23.24 3.56
CA GLY A 35 -7.07 21.80 3.77
C GLY A 35 -6.27 21.44 5.02
N LYS A 36 -6.83 20.58 5.87
CA LYS A 36 -6.11 19.95 6.99
C LYS A 36 -5.84 18.49 6.66
N LEU A 37 -4.58 18.07 6.71
CA LEU A 37 -4.24 16.65 6.65
C LEU A 37 -4.82 15.94 7.88
N VAL A 38 -5.71 14.98 7.67
CA VAL A 38 -6.32 14.16 8.73
C VAL A 38 -5.47 12.93 8.98
N GLY A 39 -5.03 12.27 7.91
CA GLY A 39 -4.19 11.09 7.99
C GLY A 39 -3.64 10.69 6.63
N ALA A 40 -2.58 9.89 6.63
CA ALA A 40 -1.94 9.42 5.42
C ALA A 40 -1.43 7.99 5.54
N ASP A 41 -1.37 7.31 4.41
CA ASP A 41 -0.81 5.98 4.25
C ASP A 41 0.16 5.93 3.06
N PRO A 42 1.47 6.15 3.30
CA PRO A 42 2.47 6.12 2.24
C PRO A 42 2.63 4.77 1.54
N ASN A 43 2.22 3.65 2.16
CA ASN A 43 2.33 2.31 1.56
C ASN A 43 1.29 2.09 0.45
N ASN A 44 0.09 2.66 0.59
CA ASN A 44 -0.98 2.56 -0.40
C ASN A 44 -1.14 3.84 -1.23
N ASP A 45 -0.25 4.81 -1.05
CA ASP A 45 -0.30 6.13 -1.70
C ASP A 45 -1.65 6.84 -1.51
N LEU A 46 -2.18 6.85 -0.29
CA LEU A 46 -3.47 7.47 0.04
C LEU A 46 -3.34 8.48 1.17
N ALA A 47 -4.11 9.56 1.10
CA ALA A 47 -4.22 10.56 2.15
C ALA A 47 -5.65 11.10 2.26
N ILE A 48 -5.98 11.53 3.47
CA ILE A 48 -7.25 12.14 3.81
C ILE A 48 -7.02 13.59 4.20
N VAL A 49 -7.72 14.48 3.51
CA VAL A 49 -7.73 15.91 3.79
C VAL A 49 -9.14 16.29 4.25
N ARG A 50 -9.25 17.24 5.17
CA ARG A 50 -10.53 17.82 5.58
C ARG A 50 -10.57 19.31 5.27
N ILE A 51 -11.69 19.78 4.75
CA ILE A 51 -12.01 21.20 4.61
C ILE A 51 -13.22 21.57 5.48
N LYS A 52 -13.46 22.87 5.66
CA LYS A 52 -14.62 23.40 6.40
C LYS A 52 -15.52 24.25 5.48
N ALA A 53 -15.88 23.72 4.33
CA ALA A 53 -16.84 24.34 3.41
C ALA A 53 -18.28 23.99 3.80
N PRO A 54 -19.29 24.83 3.47
CA PRO A 54 -20.70 24.48 3.64
C PRO A 54 -21.05 23.18 2.90
N ALA A 55 -21.78 22.28 3.55
CA ALA A 55 -22.12 20.96 3.00
C ALA A 55 -22.87 21.02 1.65
N ASP A 56 -23.60 22.11 1.40
CA ASP A 56 -24.37 22.33 0.18
C ASP A 56 -23.55 22.95 -0.96
N SER A 57 -22.28 23.30 -0.72
CA SER A 57 -21.40 23.90 -1.73
C SER A 57 -20.64 22.86 -2.58
N TYR A 58 -20.89 21.56 -2.37
CA TYR A 58 -20.24 20.49 -3.12
C TYR A 58 -21.03 19.18 -3.14
N ASP A 59 -20.81 18.40 -4.20
CA ASP A 59 -21.24 17.02 -4.31
C ASP A 59 -20.24 16.06 -3.68
N ILE A 60 -20.73 14.88 -3.30
CA ILE A 60 -19.93 13.80 -2.75
C ILE A 60 -19.98 12.61 -3.70
N LEU A 61 -18.90 11.82 -3.70
CA LEU A 61 -18.85 10.57 -4.46
C LEU A 61 -18.94 9.38 -3.53
N GLU A 62 -19.68 8.36 -3.97
CA GLU A 62 -19.81 7.09 -3.29
C GLU A 62 -18.79 6.09 -3.84
N PHE A 63 -18.25 5.26 -2.96
CA PHE A 63 -17.43 4.13 -3.38
C PHE A 63 -18.30 2.96 -3.84
N SER A 64 -17.90 2.32 -4.93
CA SER A 64 -18.31 0.96 -5.28
C SER A 64 -17.23 -0.02 -4.86
N HIS A 65 -17.60 -1.27 -4.57
CA HIS A 65 -16.62 -2.29 -4.20
C HIS A 65 -15.84 -2.76 -5.43
N SER A 66 -14.52 -2.57 -5.41
CA SER A 66 -13.64 -2.99 -6.52
C SER A 66 -13.40 -4.51 -6.62
N ASN A 67 -14.17 -5.35 -5.91
CA ASN A 67 -14.04 -6.81 -6.00
C ASN A 67 -14.71 -7.39 -7.24
N ASN A 68 -15.72 -6.69 -7.78
CA ASN A 68 -16.57 -7.19 -8.86
C ASN A 68 -16.28 -6.49 -10.20
N ILE A 69 -15.25 -5.65 -10.26
CA ILE A 69 -14.84 -5.01 -11.50
C ILE A 69 -14.19 -6.03 -12.42
N VAL A 70 -14.37 -5.85 -13.73
CA VAL A 70 -13.88 -6.79 -14.74
C VAL A 70 -13.10 -6.08 -15.82
N VAL A 71 -12.11 -6.76 -16.40
CA VAL A 71 -11.39 -6.26 -17.59
C VAL A 71 -12.39 -6.01 -18.72
N GLY A 72 -12.23 -4.90 -19.43
CA GLY A 72 -13.14 -4.44 -20.48
C GLY A 72 -14.28 -3.53 -19.98
N GLN A 73 -14.51 -3.43 -18.68
CA GLN A 73 -15.49 -2.48 -18.12
C GLN A 73 -15.08 -1.04 -18.43
N LYS A 74 -16.02 -0.22 -18.90
CA LYS A 74 -15.81 1.21 -19.13
C LYS A 74 -15.50 1.95 -17.84
N VAL A 75 -14.60 2.92 -17.92
CA VAL A 75 -14.22 3.77 -16.80
C VAL A 75 -14.12 5.23 -17.21
N LEU A 76 -14.35 6.09 -16.22
CA LEU A 76 -14.19 7.54 -16.33
C LEU A 76 -13.13 7.97 -15.32
N ALA A 77 -12.05 8.60 -15.77
CA ALA A 77 -11.03 9.16 -14.91
C ALA A 77 -11.17 10.69 -14.89
N LEU A 78 -11.45 11.23 -13.71
CA LEU A 78 -11.59 12.67 -13.47
C LEU A 78 -10.35 13.22 -12.77
N GLY A 79 -9.99 14.45 -13.13
CA GLY A 79 -8.82 15.12 -12.58
C GLY A 79 -8.80 16.62 -12.84
N ASN A 80 -7.70 17.24 -12.44
CA ASN A 80 -7.36 18.61 -12.81
C ASN A 80 -5.94 18.67 -13.40
N PRO A 81 -5.68 17.98 -14.53
CA PRO A 81 -4.38 18.03 -15.19
C PRO A 81 -4.10 19.45 -15.67
N PHE A 82 -2.88 19.93 -15.38
CA PHE A 82 -2.38 21.25 -15.78
C PHE A 82 -3.20 22.46 -15.30
N GLY A 83 -4.07 22.28 -14.29
CA GLY A 83 -4.96 23.35 -13.81
C GLY A 83 -6.09 23.71 -14.78
N LEU A 84 -6.31 22.90 -15.83
CA LEU A 84 -7.29 23.14 -16.89
C LEU A 84 -8.75 22.90 -16.47
N ARG A 85 -8.99 22.60 -15.19
CA ARG A 85 -10.28 22.34 -14.53
C ARG A 85 -10.97 21.08 -15.07
N GLN A 86 -11.34 20.19 -14.15
CA GLN A 86 -12.26 19.06 -14.35
C GLN A 86 -12.10 18.32 -15.69
N THR A 87 -10.88 17.85 -15.97
CA THR A 87 -10.66 17.02 -17.16
C THR A 87 -11.25 15.64 -16.93
N LEU A 88 -12.02 15.20 -17.91
CA LEU A 88 -12.54 13.86 -18.01
C LEU A 88 -11.74 13.12 -19.09
N THR A 89 -11.29 11.93 -18.75
CA THR A 89 -10.77 10.96 -19.73
C THR A 89 -11.55 9.66 -19.58
N THR A 90 -11.70 8.93 -20.67
CA THR A 90 -12.49 7.69 -20.70
C THR A 90 -11.63 6.55 -21.23
N GLY A 91 -11.98 5.34 -20.84
CA GLY A 91 -11.29 4.13 -21.26
C GLY A 91 -11.98 2.91 -20.72
N ILE A 92 -11.23 1.83 -20.56
CA ILE A 92 -11.64 0.59 -19.95
C ILE A 92 -10.66 0.16 -18.85
N ILE A 93 -11.08 -0.81 -18.04
CA ILE A 93 -10.16 -1.61 -17.23
C ILE A 93 -9.36 -2.50 -18.17
N SER A 94 -8.05 -2.29 -18.24
CA SER A 94 -7.15 -3.06 -19.10
C SER A 94 -6.57 -4.28 -18.40
N ALA A 95 -6.40 -4.23 -17.08
CA ALA A 95 -5.91 -5.35 -16.26
C ALA A 95 -6.20 -5.12 -14.77
N LEU A 96 -6.20 -6.19 -13.99
CA LEU A 96 -6.39 -6.18 -12.54
C LEU A 96 -5.22 -6.90 -11.84
N GLY A 97 -5.02 -6.60 -10.55
CA GLY A 97 -4.07 -7.33 -9.71
C GLY A 97 -2.59 -7.02 -9.98
N ARG A 98 -2.29 -5.95 -10.72
CA ARG A 98 -0.88 -5.60 -11.02
C ARG A 98 -0.17 -5.04 -9.79
N THR A 99 1.15 -5.15 -9.80
CA THR A 99 2.03 -4.49 -8.83
C THR A 99 2.88 -3.47 -9.58
N ILE A 100 2.85 -2.21 -9.15
CA ILE A 100 3.69 -1.14 -9.72
C ILE A 100 4.64 -0.60 -8.67
N ALA A 101 5.81 -0.13 -9.09
CA ALA A 101 6.61 0.76 -8.27
C ALA A 101 6.02 2.18 -8.34
N ALA A 102 5.64 2.73 -7.20
CA ALA A 102 5.38 4.14 -7.01
C ALA A 102 6.65 4.96 -7.27
N LYS A 103 6.49 6.28 -7.44
CA LYS A 103 7.62 7.20 -7.72
C LYS A 103 8.76 7.15 -6.69
N ASN A 104 8.46 6.81 -5.45
CA ASN A 104 9.44 6.64 -4.37
C ASN A 104 10.04 5.21 -4.29
N GLY A 105 9.83 4.38 -5.33
CA GLY A 105 10.31 2.99 -5.40
C GLY A 105 9.46 1.98 -4.62
N ARG A 106 8.44 2.41 -3.86
CA ARG A 106 7.56 1.49 -3.11
C ARG A 106 6.64 0.74 -4.05
N LYS A 107 6.49 -0.58 -3.87
CA LYS A 107 5.56 -1.37 -4.67
C LYS A 107 4.14 -1.25 -4.13
N ILE A 108 3.21 -0.72 -4.93
CA ILE A 108 1.78 -0.72 -4.67
C ILE A 108 1.17 -1.94 -5.37
N LYS A 109 0.47 -2.77 -4.61
CA LYS A 109 -0.09 -4.04 -5.09
C LYS A 109 -1.58 -3.92 -5.40
N GLY A 110 -2.08 -4.85 -6.22
CA GLY A 110 -3.50 -5.01 -6.49
C GLY A 110 -4.11 -3.87 -7.29
N ILE A 111 -3.30 -3.06 -7.98
CA ILE A 111 -3.79 -1.87 -8.67
C ILE A 111 -4.70 -2.24 -9.86
N ILE A 112 -5.56 -1.29 -10.21
CA ILE A 112 -6.34 -1.31 -11.45
C ILE A 112 -5.49 -0.68 -12.54
N GLN A 113 -5.35 -1.35 -13.68
CA GLN A 113 -4.80 -0.75 -14.89
C GLN A 113 -5.94 -0.30 -15.80
N THR A 114 -5.77 0.87 -16.40
CA THR A 114 -6.70 1.42 -17.41
C THR A 114 -5.93 2.03 -18.57
N ASP A 115 -6.59 2.08 -19.73
CA ASP A 115 -6.12 2.83 -20.91
C ASP A 115 -6.71 4.25 -20.98
N ALA A 116 -7.61 4.61 -20.04
CA ALA A 116 -8.01 5.99 -19.85
C ALA A 116 -6.76 6.85 -19.62
N ALA A 117 -6.70 8.00 -20.29
CA ALA A 117 -5.52 8.84 -20.26
C ALA A 117 -5.27 9.44 -18.87
N ILE A 118 -4.41 8.79 -18.08
CA ILE A 118 -3.93 9.32 -16.81
C ILE A 118 -2.72 10.20 -17.09
N ASN A 119 -2.74 11.45 -16.62
CA ASN A 119 -1.65 12.42 -16.76
C ASN A 119 -1.41 13.15 -15.43
N PRO A 120 -0.29 13.86 -15.26
CA PRO A 120 -0.08 14.73 -14.10
C PRO A 120 -1.29 15.64 -13.86
N GLY A 121 -1.83 15.59 -12.63
CA GLY A 121 -3.04 16.29 -12.19
C GLY A 121 -4.34 15.48 -12.26
N ASN A 122 -4.33 14.29 -12.85
CA ASN A 122 -5.36 13.26 -12.56
C ASN A 122 -5.09 12.55 -11.23
N SER A 123 -3.83 12.53 -10.78
CA SER A 123 -3.43 11.92 -9.50
C SER A 123 -4.28 12.43 -8.34
N GLY A 124 -4.77 11.49 -7.55
CA GLY A 124 -5.66 11.70 -6.42
C GLY A 124 -7.11 12.00 -6.82
N GLY A 125 -7.45 12.03 -8.11
CA GLY A 125 -8.82 12.06 -8.60
C GLY A 125 -9.45 10.67 -8.67
N PRO A 126 -10.79 10.58 -8.85
CA PRO A 126 -11.49 9.31 -8.87
C PRO A 126 -11.38 8.61 -10.24
N LEU A 127 -11.34 7.29 -10.20
CA LEU A 127 -11.67 6.39 -11.31
C LEU A 127 -13.09 5.87 -11.05
N LEU A 128 -14.02 6.17 -11.95
CA LEU A 128 -15.44 5.83 -11.82
C LEU A 128 -15.83 4.69 -12.75
N ASP A 129 -16.81 3.90 -12.32
CA ASP A 129 -17.56 3.00 -13.20
C ASP A 129 -18.65 3.74 -13.99
N SER A 130 -19.40 3.00 -14.81
CA SER A 130 -20.50 3.54 -15.63
C SER A 130 -21.69 4.07 -14.81
N GLU A 131 -21.79 3.74 -13.51
CA GLU A 131 -22.80 4.30 -12.60
C GLU A 131 -22.31 5.58 -11.91
N GLY A 132 -21.08 6.01 -12.18
CA GLY A 132 -20.47 7.18 -11.53
C GLY A 132 -19.94 6.90 -10.13
N LYS A 133 -19.82 5.64 -9.71
CA LYS A 133 -19.28 5.26 -8.40
C LYS A 133 -17.78 5.05 -8.46
N VAL A 134 -17.09 5.39 -7.38
CA VAL A 134 -15.63 5.31 -7.29
C VAL A 134 -15.19 3.86 -7.14
N ILE A 135 -14.52 3.33 -8.17
CA ILE A 135 -13.88 2.01 -8.16
C ILE A 135 -12.38 2.09 -7.92
N GLY A 136 -11.77 3.28 -8.02
CA GLY A 136 -10.37 3.50 -7.70
C GLY A 136 -9.96 4.96 -7.58
N ILE A 137 -8.70 5.19 -7.20
CA ILE A 137 -8.08 6.50 -7.06
C ILE A 137 -6.88 6.54 -8.01
N ASN A 138 -6.94 7.41 -9.02
CA ASN A 138 -5.88 7.57 -10.02
C ASN A 138 -4.57 7.93 -9.31
N THR A 139 -3.47 7.21 -9.56
CA THR A 139 -2.18 7.46 -8.87
C THR A 139 -1.04 7.73 -9.83
N ALA A 140 -0.75 6.79 -10.72
CA ALA A 140 0.50 6.74 -11.47
C ALA A 140 0.28 6.39 -12.94
N ILE A 141 1.31 6.64 -13.74
CA ILE A 141 1.40 6.30 -15.16
C ILE A 141 2.73 5.59 -15.42
N ILE A 142 2.81 4.84 -16.50
CA ILE A 142 4.08 4.50 -17.15
C ILE A 142 4.23 5.43 -18.36
N GLY A 143 5.37 6.11 -18.48
CA GLY A 143 5.69 7.03 -19.59
C GLY A 143 6.46 8.27 -19.12
N SER A 144 7.54 8.62 -19.82
CA SER A 144 8.41 9.77 -19.47
C SER A 144 7.89 11.12 -19.97
N ALA A 145 6.99 11.12 -20.96
CA ALA A 145 6.50 12.33 -21.65
C ALA A 145 4.97 12.54 -21.55
N GLY A 146 4.26 11.72 -20.78
CA GLY A 146 2.78 11.73 -20.69
C GLY A 146 2.19 10.32 -20.81
N SER A 147 0.86 10.23 -20.82
CA SER A 147 0.16 8.96 -21.00
C SER A 147 0.53 8.30 -22.33
N VAL A 148 0.89 7.02 -22.28
CA VAL A 148 1.02 6.13 -23.46
C VAL A 148 -0.11 5.11 -23.52
N GLY A 149 -1.24 5.38 -22.87
CA GLY A 149 -2.37 4.45 -22.75
C GLY A 149 -2.21 3.41 -21.64
N ILE A 150 -1.36 3.70 -20.63
CA ILE A 150 -1.16 2.84 -19.45
C ILE A 150 -1.22 3.70 -18.18
N GLY A 151 -2.40 3.73 -17.57
CA GLY A 151 -2.68 4.39 -16.30
C GLY A 151 -2.96 3.40 -15.17
N PHE A 152 -2.77 3.85 -13.93
CA PHE A 152 -3.00 3.05 -12.73
C PHE A 152 -3.85 3.77 -11.69
N ALA A 153 -4.69 2.99 -11.02
CA ALA A 153 -5.48 3.44 -9.88
C ALA A 153 -5.36 2.48 -8.70
N VAL A 154 -5.32 3.05 -7.49
CA VAL A 154 -5.47 2.29 -6.24
C VAL A 154 -6.93 1.85 -6.13
N PRO A 155 -7.25 0.56 -5.91
CA PRO A 155 -8.64 0.10 -5.86
C PRO A 155 -9.42 0.72 -4.71
N SER A 156 -10.72 0.96 -4.89
CA SER A 156 -11.59 1.49 -3.85
C SER A 156 -11.58 0.63 -2.58
N ASN A 157 -11.50 -0.70 -2.69
CA ASN A 157 -11.44 -1.57 -1.52
C ASN A 157 -10.16 -1.38 -0.69
N THR A 158 -9.05 -0.97 -1.31
CA THR A 158 -7.86 -0.57 -0.55
C THR A 158 -8.15 0.67 0.27
N ALA A 159 -8.80 1.69 -0.32
CA ALA A 159 -9.18 2.90 0.39
C ALA A 159 -10.21 2.63 1.50
N LEU A 160 -11.29 1.91 1.20
CA LEU A 160 -12.34 1.54 2.16
C LEU A 160 -11.79 0.80 3.38
N ARG A 161 -10.80 -0.09 3.17
CA ARG A 161 -10.15 -0.84 4.25
C ARG A 161 -9.35 0.05 5.21
N ILE A 162 -8.66 1.07 4.69
CA ILE A 162 -7.74 1.88 5.49
C ILE A 162 -8.36 3.19 6.02
N LEU A 163 -9.44 3.64 5.39
CA LEU A 163 -10.11 4.91 5.70
C LEU A 163 -10.51 5.05 7.19
N PRO A 164 -11.09 4.02 7.85
CA PRO A 164 -11.44 4.13 9.27
C PRO A 164 -10.25 4.44 10.18
N ASP A 165 -9.10 3.81 9.90
CA ASP A 165 -7.88 4.00 10.67
C ASP A 165 -7.26 5.39 10.39
N LEU A 166 -7.25 5.83 9.14
CA LEU A 166 -6.80 7.18 8.77
C LEU A 166 -7.64 8.27 9.42
N LEU A 167 -8.97 8.11 9.45
CA LEU A 167 -9.87 9.06 10.08
C LEU A 167 -9.73 9.10 11.60
N LYS A 168 -9.51 7.94 12.23
CA LYS A 168 -9.48 7.81 13.69
C LYS A 168 -8.11 8.10 14.31
N TYR A 169 -7.03 7.62 13.71
CA TYR A 169 -5.68 7.69 14.29
C TYR A 169 -4.70 8.55 13.50
N GLY A 170 -5.07 8.94 12.28
CA GLY A 170 -4.19 9.67 11.35
C GLY A 170 -3.18 8.78 10.60
N TYR A 171 -3.15 7.47 10.88
CA TYR A 171 -2.28 6.49 10.24
C TYR A 171 -2.94 5.12 10.23
N VAL A 172 -2.47 4.23 9.35
CA VAL A 172 -2.97 2.86 9.24
C VAL A 172 -2.23 1.95 10.21
N ARG A 173 -2.97 1.30 11.12
CA ARG A 173 -2.39 0.33 12.05
C ARG A 173 -2.26 -1.00 11.33
N ARG A 174 -1.03 -1.50 11.20
CA ARG A 174 -0.74 -2.74 10.48
C ARG A 174 -0.42 -3.88 11.44
N PRO A 175 -0.90 -5.11 11.15
CA PRO A 175 -0.37 -6.29 11.80
C PRO A 175 1.14 -6.37 11.56
N TRP A 176 1.86 -6.95 12.51
CA TRP A 176 3.30 -6.93 12.51
C TRP A 176 3.88 -8.15 13.19
N LEU A 177 4.75 -8.85 12.46
CA LEU A 177 5.44 -10.02 12.97
C LEU A 177 6.55 -9.66 13.99
N GLY A 178 7.09 -8.44 13.96
CA GLY A 178 8.15 -8.06 14.89
C GLY A 178 9.56 -8.52 14.51
N ILE A 179 9.87 -8.65 13.22
CA ILE A 179 11.18 -9.15 12.77
C ILE A 179 11.93 -8.15 11.89
N GLU A 180 13.25 -8.28 11.88
CA GLU A 180 14.17 -7.70 10.89
C GLU A 180 14.68 -8.82 9.99
N PRO A 181 14.06 -9.05 8.82
CA PRO A 181 14.44 -10.13 7.91
C PRO A 181 15.56 -9.72 6.93
N ILE A 182 16.30 -10.71 6.44
CA ILE A 182 17.28 -10.61 5.36
C ILE A 182 16.94 -11.69 4.30
N PRO A 183 16.66 -11.31 3.05
CA PRO A 183 16.53 -12.29 1.96
C PRO A 183 17.77 -13.16 1.79
N THR A 184 17.60 -14.48 1.85
CA THR A 184 18.74 -15.41 1.80
C THR A 184 19.43 -15.43 0.44
N VAL A 185 18.81 -14.90 -0.62
CA VAL A 185 19.46 -14.68 -1.93
C VAL A 185 20.74 -13.84 -1.82
N TYR A 186 20.80 -12.89 -0.89
CA TYR A 186 22.02 -12.10 -0.66
C TYR A 186 23.14 -12.94 -0.05
N LEU A 187 22.79 -13.92 0.78
CA LEU A 187 23.73 -14.83 1.43
C LEU A 187 24.26 -15.89 0.45
N ARG A 188 23.36 -16.45 -0.38
CA ARG A 188 23.76 -17.38 -1.46
C ARG A 188 24.71 -16.75 -2.45
N ARG A 189 24.51 -15.48 -2.81
CA ARG A 189 25.39 -14.73 -3.74
C ARG A 189 26.82 -14.53 -3.22
N ILE A 190 27.04 -14.61 -1.91
CA ILE A 190 28.37 -14.54 -1.31
C ILE A 190 28.91 -15.92 -0.90
N GLY A 191 28.28 -16.99 -1.38
CA GLY A 191 28.77 -18.37 -1.24
C GLY A 191 28.31 -19.11 0.01
N ILE A 192 27.33 -18.61 0.77
CA ILE A 192 26.76 -19.35 1.90
C ILE A 192 25.68 -20.29 1.38
N ASP A 193 25.86 -21.59 1.59
CA ASP A 193 24.86 -22.61 1.26
C ASP A 193 23.72 -22.55 2.27
N VAL A 194 22.60 -21.98 1.84
CA VAL A 194 21.42 -21.74 2.69
C VAL A 194 20.14 -21.93 1.88
N PRO A 195 19.07 -22.45 2.50
CA PRO A 195 17.77 -22.54 1.86
C PRO A 195 17.24 -21.18 1.40
N GLU A 196 16.34 -21.23 0.41
CA GLU A 196 15.60 -20.06 0.00
C GLU A 196 14.58 -19.63 1.06
N GLY A 197 14.56 -18.33 1.36
CA GLY A 197 13.72 -17.78 2.41
C GLY A 197 14.17 -16.41 2.90
N LEU A 198 13.68 -16.04 4.09
CA LEU A 198 14.09 -14.85 4.82
C LEU A 198 14.75 -15.24 6.15
N LEU A 199 16.05 -14.97 6.29
CA LEU A 199 16.76 -15.10 7.56
C LEU A 199 16.29 -14.02 8.53
N ILE A 200 15.86 -14.40 9.73
CA ILE A 200 15.55 -13.45 10.79
C ILE A 200 16.86 -12.94 11.39
N LYS A 201 17.25 -11.70 11.09
CA LYS A 201 18.39 -11.04 11.74
C LYS A 201 18.08 -10.70 13.18
N ARG A 202 16.89 -10.13 13.45
CA ARG A 202 16.48 -9.71 14.78
C ARG A 202 15.00 -9.96 15.00
N VAL A 203 14.64 -10.27 16.24
CA VAL A 203 13.27 -10.35 16.74
C VAL A 203 13.08 -9.23 17.75
N VAL A 204 11.96 -8.50 17.65
CA VAL A 204 11.60 -7.44 18.58
C VAL A 204 10.88 -8.07 19.78
N LYS A 205 11.40 -7.80 20.99
CA LYS A 205 10.85 -8.30 22.23
C LYS A 205 9.38 -7.90 22.41
N GLY A 206 8.54 -8.84 22.82
CA GLY A 206 7.11 -8.67 23.04
C GLY A 206 6.26 -8.65 21.76
N ALA A 207 6.85 -8.74 20.58
CA ALA A 207 6.12 -8.86 19.32
C ALA A 207 5.73 -10.31 19.01
N SER A 208 4.89 -10.49 17.99
CA SER A 208 4.37 -11.80 17.54
C SER A 208 5.45 -12.88 17.39
N ALA A 209 6.56 -12.59 16.72
CA ALA A 209 7.66 -13.54 16.54
C ALA A 209 8.35 -13.93 17.85
N ASP A 210 8.49 -12.99 18.79
CA ASP A 210 9.09 -13.24 20.11
C ASP A 210 8.20 -14.17 20.94
N GLN A 211 6.90 -13.86 20.99
CA GLN A 211 5.90 -14.65 21.69
C GLN A 211 5.80 -16.08 21.14
N ALA A 212 6.01 -16.23 19.83
CA ALA A 212 6.06 -17.54 19.16
C ALA A 212 7.42 -18.26 19.28
N GLY A 213 8.42 -17.66 19.93
CA GLY A 213 9.74 -18.26 20.11
C GLY A 213 10.57 -18.38 18.83
N LEU A 214 10.29 -17.55 17.81
CA LEU A 214 11.19 -17.37 16.68
C LEU A 214 12.48 -16.68 17.14
N ARG A 215 13.59 -16.98 16.46
CA ARG A 215 14.93 -16.58 16.88
C ARG A 215 15.60 -15.72 15.81
N GLY A 216 16.12 -14.58 16.24
CA GLY A 216 17.05 -13.77 15.46
C GLY A 216 18.45 -14.39 15.39
N ALA A 217 19.32 -13.79 14.59
CA ALA A 217 20.72 -14.18 14.51
C ALA A 217 21.39 -14.11 15.88
N SER A 218 22.11 -15.16 16.25
CA SER A 218 22.81 -15.29 17.54
C SER A 218 24.27 -14.85 17.46
N ARG A 219 24.84 -14.79 16.26
CA ARG A 219 26.24 -14.41 16.02
C ARG A 219 26.42 -13.71 14.69
N THR A 220 27.61 -13.18 14.47
CA THR A 220 28.06 -12.69 13.17
C THR A 220 29.18 -13.58 12.67
N VAL A 221 29.10 -13.99 11.41
CA VAL A 221 30.15 -14.77 10.73
C VAL A 221 30.79 -13.94 9.63
N LYS A 222 32.07 -14.20 9.34
CA LYS A 222 32.81 -13.52 8.29
C LYS A 222 32.90 -14.43 7.06
N VAL A 223 32.45 -13.94 5.91
CA VAL A 223 32.52 -14.64 4.63
C VAL A 223 33.24 -13.75 3.64
N GLY A 224 34.51 -14.07 3.37
CA GLY A 224 35.43 -13.16 2.67
C GLY A 224 35.55 -11.82 3.41
N ARG A 225 35.12 -10.74 2.75
CA ARG A 225 35.10 -9.38 3.32
C ARG A 225 33.79 -9.00 4.01
N TYR A 226 32.76 -9.83 3.93
CA TYR A 226 31.43 -9.52 4.44
C TYR A 226 31.24 -10.02 5.87
N GLN A 227 30.55 -9.24 6.70
CA GLN A 227 30.07 -9.63 8.01
C GLN A 227 28.57 -9.94 7.91
N VAL A 228 28.17 -11.13 8.34
CA VAL A 228 26.84 -11.69 8.09
C VAL A 228 26.21 -12.14 9.41
N PRO A 229 25.02 -11.65 9.79
CA PRO A 229 24.26 -12.21 10.89
C PRO A 229 23.92 -13.68 10.63
N TRP A 230 24.11 -14.56 11.61
CA TRP A 230 23.91 -16.01 11.46
C TRP A 230 23.29 -16.67 12.70
N GLY A 231 22.69 -17.85 12.50
CA GLY A 231 22.10 -18.66 13.57
C GLY A 231 20.67 -18.27 13.97
N GLY A 232 20.01 -17.42 13.18
CA GLY A 232 18.58 -17.13 13.31
C GLY A 232 17.74 -18.09 12.47
N ASP A 233 16.43 -18.07 12.66
CA ASP A 233 15.52 -18.88 11.87
C ASP A 233 15.43 -18.36 10.44
N ILE A 234 15.24 -19.26 9.48
CA ILE A 234 14.97 -18.91 8.08
C ILE A 234 13.50 -19.19 7.78
N ILE A 235 12.69 -18.16 7.62
CA ILE A 235 11.28 -18.30 7.22
C ILE A 235 11.25 -18.73 5.76
N THR A 236 10.55 -19.82 5.47
CA THR A 236 10.39 -20.34 4.12
C THR A 236 8.96 -20.17 3.60
N HIS A 237 7.96 -20.31 4.48
CA HIS A 237 6.55 -20.15 4.13
C HIS A 237 5.78 -19.44 5.24
N ILE A 238 4.73 -18.74 4.84
CA ILE A 238 3.64 -18.33 5.72
C ILE A 238 2.37 -18.99 5.21
N ASN A 239 1.71 -19.74 6.08
CA ASN A 239 0.70 -20.72 5.74
C ASN A 239 1.26 -21.66 4.66
N LYS A 240 0.62 -21.71 3.48
CA LYS A 240 1.07 -22.52 2.34
C LYS A 240 1.82 -21.72 1.27
N ILE A 241 2.13 -20.45 1.53
CA ILE A 241 2.68 -19.53 0.53
C ILE A 241 4.19 -19.37 0.75
N PRO A 242 5.03 -19.65 -0.25
CA PRO A 242 6.47 -19.44 -0.18
C PRO A 242 6.82 -17.97 0.04
N ILE A 243 7.83 -17.70 0.86
CA ILE A 243 8.29 -16.35 1.19
C ILE A 243 9.79 -16.26 0.88
N THR A 244 10.14 -15.57 -0.21
CA THR A 244 11.55 -15.44 -0.63
C THR A 244 12.00 -13.98 -0.64
N THR A 245 11.05 -13.04 -0.71
CA THR A 245 11.29 -11.60 -0.76
C THR A 245 10.62 -10.86 0.39
N MET A 246 11.07 -9.63 0.63
CA MET A 246 10.44 -8.71 1.58
C MET A 246 8.98 -8.42 1.20
N GLU A 247 8.69 -8.40 -0.09
CA GLU A 247 7.38 -8.17 -0.65
C GLU A 247 6.41 -9.32 -0.39
N ASP A 248 6.89 -10.57 -0.43
CA ASP A 248 6.05 -11.74 -0.11
C ASP A 248 5.64 -11.68 1.36
N LEU A 249 6.60 -11.39 2.25
CA LEU A 249 6.33 -11.20 3.67
C LEU A 249 5.31 -10.09 3.89
N ALA A 250 5.52 -8.92 3.30
CA ALA A 250 4.59 -7.80 3.42
C ALA A 250 3.18 -8.18 2.95
N GLN A 251 3.05 -8.94 1.86
CA GLN A 251 1.74 -9.39 1.35
C GLN A 251 0.99 -10.28 2.33
N GLN A 252 1.71 -11.20 2.96
CA GLN A 252 1.11 -12.15 3.89
C GLN A 252 0.70 -11.51 5.21
N ILE A 253 1.27 -10.35 5.57
CA ILE A 253 1.00 -9.65 6.82
C ILE A 253 0.04 -8.48 6.63
N GLU A 254 0.21 -7.63 5.60
CA GLU A 254 -0.55 -6.37 5.44
C GLU A 254 -2.03 -6.55 5.08
N THR A 255 -2.40 -7.73 4.58
CA THR A 255 -3.78 -8.08 4.24
C THR A 255 -4.56 -8.67 5.42
N ARG A 256 -3.87 -8.93 6.54
CA ARG A 256 -4.40 -9.57 7.74
C ARG A 256 -4.92 -8.55 8.74
N LYS A 257 -5.57 -9.06 9.79
CA LYS A 257 -5.98 -8.27 10.96
C LYS A 257 -5.09 -8.59 12.15
N ALA A 258 -5.00 -7.66 13.10
CA ALA A 258 -4.45 -7.99 14.41
C ALA A 258 -5.36 -9.00 15.11
N GLY A 259 -4.75 -9.92 15.85
CA GLY A 259 -5.41 -11.10 16.44
C GLY A 259 -5.62 -12.25 15.45
N GLU A 260 -5.32 -12.07 14.16
CA GLU A 260 -5.35 -13.17 13.20
C GLU A 260 -4.12 -14.06 13.39
N GLU A 261 -4.34 -15.37 13.39
CA GLU A 261 -3.27 -16.36 13.47
C GLU A 261 -2.73 -16.71 12.08
N ILE A 262 -1.42 -16.84 11.98
CA ILE A 262 -0.73 -17.35 10.80
C ILE A 262 0.22 -18.47 11.20
N THR A 263 0.37 -19.49 10.35
CA THR A 263 1.40 -20.51 10.55
C THR A 263 2.67 -20.09 9.84
N ILE A 264 3.79 -20.02 10.53
CA ILE A 264 5.10 -19.74 9.96
C ILE A 264 5.86 -21.05 9.86
N HIS A 265 6.27 -21.42 8.65
CA HIS A 265 7.22 -22.51 8.42
C HIS A 265 8.63 -21.92 8.32
N TYR A 266 9.55 -22.49 9.07
CA TYR A 266 10.91 -21.99 9.17
C TYR A 266 11.92 -23.12 9.32
N ILE A 267 13.18 -22.82 9.04
CA ILE A 267 14.30 -23.73 9.21
C ILE A 267 15.14 -23.27 10.41
N ARG A 268 15.43 -24.20 11.31
CA ARG A 268 16.31 -24.02 12.47
C ARG A 268 17.17 -25.27 12.62
N ASN A 269 18.50 -25.11 12.58
CA ASN A 269 19.45 -26.22 12.67
C ASN A 269 19.13 -27.35 11.67
N ASP A 270 18.93 -26.99 10.40
CA ASP A 270 18.61 -27.89 9.27
C ASP A 270 17.32 -28.71 9.42
N ARG A 271 16.47 -28.37 10.38
CA ARG A 271 15.14 -28.96 10.56
C ARG A 271 14.08 -27.98 10.11
N VAL A 272 13.11 -28.50 9.35
CA VAL A 272 11.88 -27.78 9.01
C VAL A 272 10.94 -27.84 10.20
N LEU A 273 10.54 -26.68 10.69
CA LEU A 273 9.63 -26.50 11.81
C LEU A 273 8.47 -25.60 11.39
N SER A 274 7.41 -25.60 12.19
CA SER A 274 6.33 -24.65 12.07
C SER A 274 5.89 -24.13 13.43
N VAL A 275 5.34 -22.92 13.46
CA VAL A 275 4.73 -22.32 14.65
C VAL A 275 3.54 -21.46 14.24
N THR A 276 2.45 -21.52 15.02
CA THR A 276 1.33 -20.60 14.87
C THR A 276 1.62 -19.32 15.63
N VAL A 277 1.36 -18.19 14.98
CA VAL A 277 1.68 -16.86 15.48
C VAL A 277 0.45 -15.98 15.39
N GLU A 278 0.02 -15.42 16.52
CA GLU A 278 -0.99 -14.37 16.57
C GLU A 278 -0.37 -13.02 16.19
N LEU A 279 -0.95 -12.31 15.22
CA LEU A 279 -0.42 -11.04 14.74
C LEU A 279 -0.79 -9.87 15.67
N VAL A 280 0.21 -9.17 16.20
CA VAL A 280 0.02 -7.95 16.99
C VAL A 280 0.11 -6.70 16.11
N LEU A 281 -0.43 -5.58 16.58
CA LEU A 281 -0.25 -4.30 15.90
C LEU A 281 1.18 -3.80 16.05
N ARG A 282 1.73 -3.21 14.98
CA ARG A 282 2.98 -2.46 15.08
C ARG A 282 2.82 -1.28 16.04
N PRO A 283 3.68 -1.13 17.07
CA PRO A 283 3.71 0.09 17.87
C PRO A 283 3.98 1.30 17.00
N ARG A 284 3.39 2.45 17.36
CA ARG A 284 3.73 3.72 16.72
C ARG A 284 5.16 4.08 17.12
N SER A 285 6.04 4.17 16.13
CA SER A 285 7.40 4.73 16.25
C SER A 285 7.35 6.25 16.30
#